data_AF-A0A915YW89-F1
#
_entry.id   AF-A0A915YW89-F1
#
_cell.length_a   1.000
_cell.length_b   1.000
_cell.length_c   1.000
_cell.angle_alpha   90.00
_cell.angle_beta   90.00
_cell.angle_gamma   90.00
#
_symmetry.space_group_name_H-M   'P 1'
#
loop_
_entity.id
_entity.type
_entity.pdbx_description
1 polymer ?
#
loop_
_entity_poly.entity_id
_entity_poly.type
_entity_poly.pdbx_seq_one_letter_code
_entity_poly.pdbx_strand_id
1 'polypeptide(L)'
;MGKLPHPFRPYFELISNPNNKSNKFAVCLCCIEEYTRNIAITKKECHVINKVKSCYDQLAKCENFKKRYSESEYTEILTLNSNDGNKVIAGKRKGEFYITL
;
A
#
# COMPACT_ATOMS: atom_id res chain seq x y z
N MET A 1 -6.05 20.08 13.92
CA MET A 1 -6.72 18.93 13.30
C MET A 1 -5.82 18.42 12.16
N GLY A 2 -5.40 17.16 12.21
CA GLY A 2 -4.49 16.60 11.19
C GLY A 2 -5.22 16.31 9.87
N LYS A 3 -4.51 16.40 8.75
CA LYS A 3 -5.02 15.94 7.45
C LYS A 3 -5.34 14.45 7.51
N LEU A 4 -6.46 14.03 6.94
CA LEU A 4 -6.80 12.62 6.81
C LEU A 4 -5.74 11.89 5.97
N PRO A 5 -5.38 10.64 6.32
CA PRO A 5 -4.53 9.82 5.47
C PRO A 5 -5.20 9.61 4.10
N HIS A 6 -4.39 9.54 3.05
CA HIS A 6 -4.91 9.26 1.71
C HIS A 6 -5.46 7.82 1.62
N PRO A 7 -6.41 7.54 0.70
CA PRO A 7 -7.15 6.28 0.69
C PRO A 7 -6.28 5.05 0.43
N PHE A 8 -5.16 5.19 -0.28
CA PHE A 8 -4.23 4.08 -0.51
C PHE A 8 -3.39 3.67 0.70
N ARG A 9 -3.39 4.46 1.79
CA ARG A 9 -2.55 4.23 2.97
C ARG A 9 -2.60 2.80 3.53
N PRO A 10 -3.77 2.11 3.57
CA PRO A 10 -3.87 0.74 4.09
C PRO A 10 -3.11 -0.32 3.30
N TYR A 11 -2.71 -0.05 2.05
CA TYR A 11 -1.98 -1.01 1.20
C TYR A 11 -0.46 -0.90 1.33
N PHE A 12 0.02 -0.03 2.23
CA PHE A 12 1.44 0.24 2.42
C PHE A 12 1.87 0.22 3.88
N GLU A 13 3.05 -0.31 4.14
CA GLU A 13 3.79 -0.01 5.37
C GLU A 13 4.53 1.32 5.21
N LEU A 14 4.56 2.18 6.25
CA LEU A 14 5.42 3.38 6.21
C LEU A 14 6.72 3.14 6.93
N ILE A 15 7.80 3.42 6.23
CA ILE A 15 9.15 3.40 6.77
C ILE A 15 9.74 4.82 6.77
N SER A 16 10.65 5.06 7.70
CA SER A 16 11.40 6.32 7.76
C SER A 16 12.20 6.51 6.48
N ASN A 17 12.18 7.72 5.94
CA ASN A 17 13.03 8.11 4.83
C ASN A 17 14.29 8.78 5.41
N PRO A 18 15.48 8.19 5.22
CA PRO A 18 16.72 8.75 5.76
C PRO A 18 17.03 10.14 5.18
N ASN A 19 16.57 10.42 3.95
CA ASN A 19 16.83 11.68 3.26
C ASN A 19 15.82 12.79 3.61
N ASN A 20 14.65 12.42 4.14
CA ASN A 20 13.60 13.40 4.46
C ASN A 20 12.72 12.89 5.61
N LYS A 21 13.00 13.38 6.83
CA LYS A 21 12.28 12.97 8.05
C LYS A 21 10.77 13.26 8.01
N SER A 22 10.34 14.25 7.23
CA SER A 22 8.93 14.62 7.10
C SER A 22 8.17 13.75 6.09
N ASN A 23 8.86 13.15 5.12
CA ASN A 23 8.26 12.35 4.04
C ASN A 23 8.68 10.88 4.10
N LYS A 24 7.90 10.08 4.80
CA LYS A 24 8.07 8.62 4.90
C LYS A 24 7.94 7.94 3.51
N PHE A 25 8.64 6.82 3.33
CA PHE A 25 8.39 5.92 2.20
C PHE A 25 7.23 4.99 2.52
N ALA A 26 6.47 4.65 1.49
CA ALA A 26 5.37 3.69 1.49
C ALA A 26 5.84 2.43 0.76
N VAL A 27 5.86 1.29 1.45
CA VAL A 27 6.29 -0.01 0.95
C VAL A 27 5.07 -0.89 0.75
N CYS A 28 4.87 -1.44 -0.45
CA CYS A 28 3.68 -2.23 -0.78
C CYS A 28 3.59 -3.49 0.09
N LEU A 29 2.46 -3.69 0.77
CA LEU A 29 2.27 -4.86 1.64
C LEU A 29 2.33 -6.19 0.87
N CYS A 30 1.82 -6.24 -0.37
CA CYS A 30 1.93 -7.44 -1.20
C CYS A 30 3.39 -7.75 -1.60
N CYS A 31 4.24 -6.72 -1.75
CA CYS A 31 5.67 -6.94 -1.96
C CYS A 31 6.37 -7.45 -0.70
N ILE A 32 5.94 -7.01 0.48
CA ILE A 32 6.44 -7.53 1.75
C ILE A 32 6.05 -9.00 1.94
N GLU A 33 4.81 -9.35 1.59
CA GLU A 33 4.33 -10.74 1.63
C GLU A 33 5.14 -11.65 0.69
N GLU A 34 5.44 -11.19 -0.53
CA GLU A 34 6.20 -11.95 -1.52
C GLU A 34 7.70 -12.08 -1.17
N TYR A 35 8.35 -10.99 -0.74
CA TYR A 35 9.82 -10.94 -0.64
C TYR A 35 10.38 -10.83 0.77
N THR A 36 9.56 -10.67 1.81
CA THR A 36 9.92 -10.11 3.13
C THR A 36 10.15 -8.60 3.14
N ARG A 37 10.00 -8.00 4.31
CA ARG A 37 10.17 -6.55 4.54
C ARG A 37 11.55 -6.06 4.12
N ASN A 38 12.61 -6.74 4.56
CA ASN A 38 14.00 -6.30 4.32
C ASN A 38 14.38 -6.29 2.84
N ILE A 39 13.79 -7.17 2.03
CA ILE A 39 14.01 -7.18 0.58
C ILE A 39 13.12 -6.13 -0.11
N ALA A 40 11.86 -6.01 0.30
CA ALA A 40 10.94 -5.04 -0.29
C ALA A 40 11.41 -3.58 -0.11
N ILE A 41 12.10 -3.26 0.99
CA ILE A 41 12.65 -1.90 1.21
C ILE A 41 13.86 -1.57 0.33
N THR A 42 14.58 -2.57 -0.20
CA THR A 42 15.76 -2.35 -1.07
C THR A 42 15.38 -2.33 -2.55
N LYS A 43 14.22 -2.89 -2.92
CA LYS A 43 13.67 -2.91 -4.27
C LYS A 43 12.91 -1.62 -4.58
N LYS A 44 13.44 -0.81 -5.49
CA LYS A 44 12.84 0.48 -5.88
C LYS A 44 11.42 0.35 -6.47
N GLU A 45 11.08 -0.80 -7.06
CA GLU A 45 9.73 -1.06 -7.56
C GLU A 45 8.69 -1.33 -6.45
N CYS A 46 9.15 -1.67 -5.24
CA CYS A 46 8.29 -2.05 -4.12
C CYS A 46 7.98 -0.89 -3.16
N HIS A 47 8.66 0.25 -3.29
CA HIS A 47 8.47 1.39 -2.41
C HIS A 47 8.44 2.74 -3.15
N VAL A 48 7.66 3.69 -2.62
CA VAL A 48 7.48 5.03 -3.19
C VAL A 48 7.39 6.09 -2.09
N ILE A 49 7.45 7.36 -2.46
CA ILE A 49 7.14 8.45 -1.52
C ILE A 49 5.66 8.38 -1.15
N ASN A 50 5.32 8.58 0.13
CA ASN A 50 3.94 8.53 0.64
C ASN A 50 3.08 9.73 0.16
N LYS A 51 2.70 9.71 -1.12
CA LYS A 51 1.80 10.67 -1.77
C LYS A 51 0.75 9.88 -2.55
N VAL A 52 -0.47 10.42 -2.65
CA VAL A 52 -1.63 9.76 -3.28
C VAL A 52 -1.27 9.22 -4.68
N LYS A 53 -0.78 10.10 -5.56
CA LYS A 53 -0.37 9.75 -6.92
C LYS A 53 0.70 8.67 -6.96
N SER A 54 1.75 8.81 -6.15
CA SER A 54 2.86 7.85 -6.12
C SER A 54 2.41 6.47 -5.64
N CYS A 55 1.53 6.41 -4.62
CA CYS A 55 0.95 5.17 -4.14
C CYS A 55 0.03 4.53 -5.18
N TYR A 56 -0.83 5.31 -5.84
CA TYR A 56 -1.65 4.83 -6.97
C TYR A 56 -0.78 4.24 -8.09
N ASP A 57 0.20 5.00 -8.57
CA ASP A 57 1.09 4.58 -9.67
C ASP A 57 1.85 3.30 -9.31
N GLN A 58 2.21 3.12 -8.02
CA GLN A 58 2.82 1.89 -7.53
C GLN A 58 1.84 0.71 -7.63
N LEU A 59 0.63 0.83 -7.07
CA LEU A 59 -0.35 -0.26 -7.07
C LEU A 59 -0.73 -0.66 -8.50
N ALA A 60 -0.87 0.32 -9.39
CA ALA A 60 -1.25 0.10 -10.79
C ALA A 60 -0.20 -0.68 -11.61
N LYS A 61 1.08 -0.64 -11.20
CA LYS A 61 2.17 -1.38 -11.87
C LYS A 61 2.69 -2.58 -11.06
N CYS A 62 2.22 -2.75 -9.83
CA CYS A 62 2.74 -3.77 -8.93
C CYS A 62 2.18 -5.14 -9.30
N GLU A 63 3.02 -6.02 -9.84
CA GLU A 63 2.60 -7.37 -10.23
C GLU A 63 2.11 -8.18 -9.03
N ASN A 64 2.77 -8.07 -7.87
CA ASN A 64 2.37 -8.80 -6.67
C ASN A 64 1.01 -8.32 -6.15
N PHE A 65 0.71 -7.03 -6.30
CA PHE A 65 -0.61 -6.48 -5.98
C PHE A 65 -1.67 -7.01 -6.94
N LYS A 66 -1.41 -6.95 -8.26
CA LYS A 66 -2.33 -7.48 -9.28
C LYS A 66 -2.61 -8.97 -9.13
N LYS A 67 -1.61 -9.77 -8.71
CA LYS A 67 -1.77 -11.22 -8.45
C LYS A 67 -2.60 -11.50 -7.19
N ARG A 68 -2.58 -10.61 -6.20
CA ARG A 68 -3.18 -10.82 -4.88
C ARG A 68 -4.70 -10.61 -4.86
N TYR A 69 -5.20 -9.74 -5.73
CA TYR A 69 -6.60 -9.34 -5.80
C TYR A 69 -7.22 -9.85 -7.10
N SER A 70 -8.52 -10.15 -7.06
CA SER A 70 -9.29 -10.36 -8.28
C SER A 70 -9.33 -9.08 -9.12
N GLU A 71 -9.64 -9.19 -10.41
CA GLU A 71 -9.70 -8.03 -11.31
C GLU A 71 -10.70 -6.97 -10.84
N SER A 72 -11.84 -7.38 -10.29
CA SER A 72 -12.85 -6.46 -9.73
C SER A 72 -12.34 -5.74 -8.50
N GLU A 73 -11.75 -6.45 -7.53
CA GLU A 73 -11.15 -5.85 -6.33
C GLU A 73 -9.99 -4.92 -6.69
N TYR A 74 -9.11 -5.34 -7.60
CA TYR A 74 -8.01 -4.51 -8.10
C TYR A 74 -8.52 -3.18 -8.69
N THR A 75 -9.55 -3.27 -9.54
CA THR A 75 -10.18 -2.09 -10.17
C THR A 75 -10.85 -1.18 -9.13
N GLU A 76 -11.58 -1.76 -8.17
CA GLU A 76 -12.23 -1.01 -7.08
C GLU A 76 -11.20 -0.29 -6.19
N ILE A 77 -10.08 -0.94 -5.89
CA ILE A 77 -9.02 -0.31 -5.10
C ILE A 77 -8.42 0.86 -5.86
N LEU A 78 -8.15 0.73 -7.15
CA LEU A 78 -7.57 1.81 -7.96
C LEU A 78 -8.53 2.99 -8.15
N THR A 79 -9.84 2.78 -8.12
CA THR A 79 -10.83 3.88 -8.23
C THR A 79 -10.96 4.69 -6.94
N LEU A 80 -10.33 4.29 -5.83
CA LEU A 80 -10.28 5.07 -4.59
C LEU A 80 -9.63 6.45 -4.75
N ASN A 81 -8.85 6.67 -5.82
CA ASN A 81 -8.32 8.00 -6.15
C ASN A 81 -9.43 9.03 -6.46
N SER A 82 -10.62 8.56 -6.83
CA SER A 82 -11.70 9.37 -7.38
C SER A 82 -12.77 9.77 -6.35
N ASN A 83 -12.71 9.28 -5.10
CA ASN A 83 -13.73 9.55 -4.08
C ASN A 83 -13.21 10.41 -2.93
N ASP A 84 -13.65 11.67 -2.94
CA ASP A 84 -13.87 12.47 -1.73
C ASP A 84 -14.92 11.76 -0.87
N GLY A 85 -14.49 11.05 0.17
CA GLY A 85 -15.35 10.52 1.23
C GLY A 85 -16.09 9.21 0.93
N ASN A 86 -16.01 8.27 1.88
CA ASN A 86 -16.86 7.07 2.02
C ASN A 86 -16.76 5.95 0.97
N LYS A 87 -15.85 5.00 1.25
CA LYS A 87 -16.18 3.67 1.83
C LYS A 87 -14.88 2.87 1.87
N VAL A 88 -14.27 2.77 3.06
CA VAL A 88 -13.20 1.80 3.28
C VAL A 88 -13.89 0.44 3.32
N ILE A 89 -13.97 -0.25 2.19
CA ILE A 89 -14.21 -1.69 2.23
C ILE A 89 -12.87 -2.29 2.63
N ALA A 90 -12.73 -2.54 3.94
CA ALA A 90 -11.72 -3.43 4.45
C ALA A 90 -12.04 -4.82 3.86
N GLY A 91 -11.52 -5.09 2.65
CA GLY A 91 -11.54 -6.41 2.05
C GLY A 91 -10.99 -7.36 3.10
N LYS A 92 -11.80 -8.36 3.48
CA LYS A 92 -11.42 -9.40 4.44
C LYS A 92 -10.08 -9.96 3.98
N ARG A 93 -9.02 -9.68 4.74
CA ARG A 93 -7.73 -10.34 4.60
C ARG A 93 -8.01 -11.84 4.79
N LYS A 94 -8.08 -12.62 3.70
CA LYS A 94 -7.89 -14.07 3.78
C LYS A 94 -6.48 -14.26 4.35
N GLY A 95 -6.41 -14.69 5.61
CA GLY A 95 -5.17 -14.82 6.38
C GLY A 95 -5.32 -14.20 7.76
N GLU A 96 -6.09 -14.84 8.62
CA GLU A 96 -6.07 -14.69 10.07
C GLU A 96 -4.66 -15.09 10.56
N PHE A 97 -3.72 -14.15 10.64
CA PHE A 97 -2.45 -14.39 11.32
C PHE A 97 -2.66 -14.11 12.81
N TYR A 98 -2.90 -15.18 13.56
CA TYR A 98 -2.66 -15.23 15.00
C TYR A 98 -1.18 -14.90 15.21
N ILE A 99 -0.90 -13.75 15.83
CA ILE A 99 0.42 -13.52 16.43
C ILE A 99 0.30 -14.08 17.84
N THR A 100 0.60 -15.37 17.99
CA THR A 100 0.99 -15.92 19.28
C THR A 100 2.51 -15.84 19.34
N LEU A 101 3.01 -14.93 20.18
CA LEU A 101 4.05 -15.11 21.20
C LEU A 101 4.46 -13.72 21.73
#